data_AF-A0A257IQQ1-F1
#
_entry.id   AF-A0A257IQQ1-F1
#
_cell.length_a   1.000
_cell.length_b   1.000
_cell.length_c   1.000
_cell.angle_alpha   90.00
_cell.angle_beta   90.00
_cell.angle_gamma   90.00
#
_symmetry.space_group_name_H-M   'P 1'
#
loop_
_entity.id
_entity.type
_entity.pdbx_description
1 polymer ?
#
loop_
_entity_poly.entity_id
_entity_poly.type
_entity_poly.pdbx_seq_one_letter_code
_entity_poly.pdbx_strand_id
1 'polypeptide(L)'
;MRQPWRGFTLIEMVAVLAIVALLAAAAMPLQEVAVRRVREQALREGLRTIRQALDAHRTAVETRRIAPGPDGSPWPEQLALLEQGIPVLGNDGRPAPTGERLYLMRRLPRDPFAAPAQP
;
A
#
# COMPACT_ATOMS: atom_id res chain seq x y z
N MET A 1 -67.68 20.87 -0.60
CA MET A 1 -66.85 22.09 -0.53
C MET A 1 -65.48 21.75 -1.09
N ARG A 2 -65.07 22.35 -2.21
CA ARG A 2 -63.75 22.12 -2.83
C ARG A 2 -62.71 22.95 -2.08
N GLN A 3 -61.76 22.30 -1.42
CA GLN A 3 -60.62 22.97 -0.79
C GLN A 3 -59.72 23.57 -1.89
N PRO A 4 -59.40 24.87 -1.87
CA PRO A 4 -58.44 25.43 -2.82
C PRO A 4 -57.05 24.90 -2.48
N TRP A 5 -56.43 24.22 -3.43
CA TRP A 5 -55.05 23.77 -3.32
C TRP A 5 -54.17 25.01 -3.35
N ARG A 6 -53.53 25.35 -2.22
CA ARG A 6 -52.54 26.43 -2.17
C ARG A 6 -51.27 25.97 -2.90
N GLY A 7 -50.83 26.74 -3.90
CA GLY A 7 -49.57 26.52 -4.59
C GLY A 7 -48.34 26.88 -3.74
N PHE A 8 -47.16 26.45 -4.20
CA PHE A 8 -45.87 26.76 -3.57
C PHE A 8 -45.54 28.25 -3.59
N THR A 9 -44.88 28.73 -2.54
CA THR A 9 -44.44 30.13 -2.46
C THR A 9 -42.98 30.30 -2.89
N LEU A 10 -42.59 31.52 -3.27
CA LEU A 10 -41.19 31.85 -3.59
C LEU A 10 -40.25 31.50 -2.41
N ILE A 11 -40.69 31.77 -1.19
CA ILE A 11 -39.91 31.50 0.03
C ILE A 11 -39.67 30.00 0.21
N GLU A 12 -40.66 29.19 -0.14
CA GLU A 12 -40.59 27.73 -0.06
C GLU A 12 -39.60 27.18 -1.08
N MET A 13 -39.60 27.72 -2.31
CA MET A 13 -38.59 27.38 -3.31
C MET A 13 -37.18 27.78 -2.88
N VAL A 14 -36.99 29.00 -2.37
CA VAL A 14 -35.68 29.45 -1.90
C VAL A 14 -35.19 28.58 -0.73
N ALA A 15 -36.07 28.20 0.20
CA ALA A 15 -35.72 27.31 1.30
C ALA A 15 -35.29 25.92 0.81
N VAL A 16 -36.03 25.32 -0.12
CA VAL A 16 -35.69 24.02 -0.71
C VAL A 16 -34.36 24.07 -1.46
N LEU A 17 -34.16 25.10 -2.30
CA LEU A 17 -32.90 25.30 -3.03
C LEU A 17 -31.72 25.50 -2.08
N ALA A 18 -31.90 26.27 -1.01
CA ALA A 18 -30.86 26.47 0.01
C ALA A 18 -30.50 25.15 0.72
N ILE A 19 -31.48 24.33 1.08
CA ILE A 19 -31.25 23.01 1.68
C ILE A 19 -30.51 22.10 0.70
N VAL A 20 -30.94 22.03 -0.56
CA VAL A 20 -30.29 21.20 -1.59
C VAL A 20 -28.84 21.66 -1.82
N ALA A 21 -28.58 22.96 -1.91
CA ALA A 21 -27.24 23.51 -2.08
C ALA A 21 -26.33 23.18 -0.88
N LEU A 22 -26.85 23.29 0.35
CA LEU A 22 -26.12 22.94 1.57
C LEU A 22 -25.77 21.44 1.60
N LEU A 23 -26.73 20.57 1.30
CA LEU A 23 -26.51 19.13 1.25
C LEU A 23 -25.49 18.73 0.18
N ALA A 24 -25.54 19.36 -0.99
CA ALA A 24 -24.58 19.12 -2.06
C ALA A 24 -23.14 19.51 -1.64
N ALA A 25 -22.97 20.67 -0.98
CA ALA A 25 -21.67 21.10 -0.48
C ALA A 25 -21.10 20.17 0.60
N ALA A 26 -21.96 19.63 1.48
CA ALA A 26 -21.56 18.72 2.55
C ALA A 26 -21.16 17.31 2.07
N ALA A 27 -21.48 16.94 0.82
CA ALA A 27 -21.24 15.60 0.29
C ALA A 27 -19.79 15.34 -0.17
N MET A 28 -19.05 16.37 -0.57
CA MET A 28 -17.67 16.25 -1.10
C MET A 28 -16.64 15.60 -0.15
N PRO A 29 -16.51 15.97 1.14
CA PRO A 29 -15.43 15.48 2.00
C PRO A 29 -15.47 13.96 2.25
N LEU A 30 -16.61 13.30 2.02
CA LEU A 30 -16.75 11.86 2.23
C LEU A 30 -15.95 11.02 1.22
N GLN A 31 -15.83 11.49 -0.04
CA GLN A 31 -15.16 10.74 -1.10
C GLN A 31 -13.64 10.71 -0.91
N GLU A 32 -13.03 11.84 -0.55
CA GLU A 32 -11.59 11.94 -0.33
C GLU A 32 -11.12 11.07 0.84
N VAL A 33 -11.90 11.05 1.93
CA VAL A 33 -11.60 10.22 3.10
C VAL A 33 -11.68 8.73 2.76
N ALA A 34 -12.67 8.32 1.97
CA ALA A 34 -12.78 6.93 1.53
C ALA A 34 -11.57 6.49 0.69
N VAL A 35 -11.19 7.28 -0.31
CA VAL A 35 -10.01 7.00 -1.17
C VAL A 35 -8.73 6.96 -0.33
N ARG A 36 -8.56 7.92 0.59
CA ARG A 36 -7.41 7.95 1.49
C ARG A 36 -7.33 6.70 2.36
N ARG A 37 -8.44 6.25 2.95
CA ARG A 37 -8.47 5.03 3.78
C ARG A 37 -8.04 3.79 3.00
N VAL A 38 -8.47 3.65 1.75
CA VAL A 38 -8.05 2.54 0.88
C VAL A 38 -6.53 2.59 0.63
N ARG A 39 -5.98 3.77 0.33
CA ARG A 39 -4.54 3.95 0.15
C ARG A 39 -3.75 3.64 1.43
N GLU A 40 -4.23 4.07 2.59
CA GLU A 40 -3.59 3.77 3.88
C GLU A 40 -3.61 2.26 4.19
N GLN A 41 -4.70 1.56 3.86
CA GLN A 41 -4.78 0.10 3.99
C GLN A 41 -3.76 -0.58 3.06
N ALA A 42 -3.72 -0.21 1.79
CA ALA A 42 -2.76 -0.74 0.82
C ALA A 42 -1.29 -0.48 1.25
N LEU A 43 -1.00 0.69 1.81
CA LEU A 43 0.34 1.01 2.31
C LEU A 43 0.71 0.10 3.49
N ARG A 44 -0.20 -0.10 4.44
CA ARG A 44 0.03 -0.98 5.60
C ARG A 44 0.27 -2.42 5.16
N GLU A 45 -0.49 -2.91 4.17
CA GLU A 45 -0.30 -4.22 3.59
C GLU A 45 1.08 -4.33 2.93
N GLY A 46 1.47 -3.37 2.10
CA GLY A 46 2.78 -3.34 1.45
C GLY A 46 3.94 -3.34 2.44
N LEU A 47 3.88 -2.49 3.47
CA LEU A 47 4.89 -2.45 4.53
C LEU A 47 4.96 -3.76 5.32
N ARG A 48 3.83 -4.44 5.56
CA ARG A 48 3.80 -5.74 6.21
C ARG A 48 4.48 -6.81 5.35
N THR A 49 4.24 -6.80 4.04
CA THR A 49 4.91 -7.71 3.10
C THR A 49 6.42 -7.47 3.07
N ILE A 50 6.87 -6.21 3.02
CA ILE A 50 8.30 -5.87 3.08
C ILE A 50 8.94 -6.38 4.38
N ARG A 51 8.27 -6.15 5.52
CA ARG A 51 8.77 -6.63 6.81
C ARG A 51 8.93 -8.14 6.84
N GLN A 52 7.93 -8.88 6.36
CA GLN A 52 7.99 -10.35 6.32
C GLN A 52 9.16 -10.85 5.46
N ALA A 53 9.44 -10.20 4.33
CA ALA A 53 10.56 -10.54 3.48
C ALA A 53 11.92 -10.22 4.11
N LEU A 54 12.00 -9.09 4.83
CA LEU A 54 13.18 -8.75 5.62
C LEU A 54 13.40 -9.79 6.73
N ASP A 55 12.35 -10.16 7.46
CA ASP A 55 12.45 -11.18 8.52
C ASP A 55 12.93 -12.51 7.94
N ALA A 56 12.42 -12.91 6.76
CA ALA A 56 12.89 -14.08 6.04
C ALA A 56 14.36 -13.96 5.58
N HIS A 57 14.82 -12.77 5.20
CA HIS A 57 16.24 -12.51 4.91
C HIS A 57 17.10 -12.77 6.16
N ARG A 58 16.74 -12.17 7.29
CA ARG A 58 17.45 -12.36 8.56
C ARG A 58 17.52 -13.84 8.93
N THR A 59 16.40 -14.58 8.87
CA THR A 59 16.39 -16.01 9.14
C THR A 59 17.27 -16.80 8.16
N ALA A 60 17.31 -16.42 6.89
CA ALA A 60 18.18 -17.06 5.90
C ALA A 60 19.67 -16.80 6.17
N VAL A 61 20.03 -15.63 6.70
CA VAL A 61 21.39 -15.32 7.16
C VAL A 61 21.74 -16.13 8.42
N GLU A 62 20.84 -16.17 9.41
CA GLU A 62 21.04 -16.91 10.67
C GLU A 62 21.21 -18.42 10.43
N THR A 63 20.49 -18.98 9.46
CA THR A 63 20.59 -20.38 9.03
C THR A 63 21.76 -20.64 8.07
N ARG A 64 22.58 -19.62 7.76
CA ARG A 64 23.68 -19.66 6.79
C ARG A 64 23.28 -20.12 5.39
N ARG A 65 22.01 -19.91 5.00
CA ARG A 65 21.51 -20.20 3.66
C ARG A 65 21.93 -19.12 2.66
N ILE A 66 22.10 -17.88 3.11
CA ILE A 66 22.59 -16.75 2.30
C ILE A 66 23.71 -16.03 3.05
N ALA A 67 24.54 -15.29 2.32
CA ALA A 67 25.55 -14.44 2.94
C ALA A 67 24.89 -13.27 3.68
N PRO A 68 25.46 -12.81 4.81
CA PRO A 68 25.04 -11.55 5.42
C PRO A 68 25.29 -10.38 4.47
N GLY A 69 24.59 -9.28 4.72
CA GLY A 69 24.88 -8.00 4.08
C GLY A 69 26.26 -7.46 4.46
N PRO A 70 26.60 -6.26 3.96
CA PRO A 70 27.86 -5.61 4.23
C PRO A 70 27.96 -5.33 5.73
N ASP A 71 29.19 -5.33 6.21
CA ASP A 71 29.52 -5.19 7.62
C ASP A 71 28.87 -6.26 8.52
N GLY A 72 28.43 -7.39 7.95
CA GLY A 72 27.79 -8.49 8.68
C GLY A 72 26.33 -8.23 9.05
N SER A 73 25.69 -7.25 8.42
CA SER A 73 24.27 -6.94 8.67
C SER A 73 23.36 -8.14 8.35
N PRO A 74 22.39 -8.48 9.22
CA PRO A 74 21.39 -9.51 8.92
C PRO A 74 20.33 -9.05 7.92
N TRP A 75 20.40 -7.82 7.43
CA TRP A 75 19.46 -7.20 6.50
C TRP A 75 20.12 -6.95 5.14
N PRO A 76 19.34 -6.94 4.05
CA PRO A 76 19.88 -6.67 2.72
C PRO A 76 20.36 -5.22 2.59
N GLU A 77 21.34 -4.98 1.71
CA GLU A 77 21.82 -3.62 1.37
C GLU A 77 20.74 -2.76 0.75
N GLN A 78 19.96 -3.38 -0.14
CA GLN A 78 18.95 -2.73 -0.94
C GLN A 78 17.72 -3.62 -1.00
N LEU A 79 16.54 -3.00 -0.91
CA LEU A 79 15.27 -3.72 -0.96
C LEU A 79 15.07 -4.49 -2.28
N ALA A 80 15.67 -3.99 -3.37
CA ALA A 80 15.66 -4.63 -4.68
C ALA A 80 16.27 -6.05 -4.67
N LEU A 81 17.20 -6.35 -3.76
CA LEU A 81 17.78 -7.70 -3.63
C LEU A 81 16.74 -8.75 -3.23
N LEU A 82 15.71 -8.36 -2.48
CA LEU A 82 14.63 -9.26 -2.08
C LEU A 82 13.83 -9.79 -3.29
N GLU A 83 13.77 -9.01 -4.37
CA GLU A 83 13.11 -9.35 -5.63
C GLU A 83 14.06 -10.00 -6.65
N GLN A 84 15.28 -9.48 -6.78
CA GLN A 84 16.26 -9.96 -7.77
C GLN A 84 16.79 -11.38 -7.46
N GLY A 85 16.62 -11.81 -6.21
CA GLY A 85 17.04 -13.12 -5.74
C GLY A 85 18.50 -13.15 -5.31
N ILE A 86 18.76 -13.79 -4.18
CA ILE A 86 20.06 -13.80 -3.50
C ILE A 86 20.72 -15.16 -3.70
N PRO A 87 22.02 -15.23 -4.07
CA PRO A 87 22.69 -16.51 -4.23
C PRO A 87 22.69 -17.31 -2.92
N VAL A 88 22.30 -18.58 -3.01
CA VAL A 88 22.33 -19.51 -1.87
C VAL A 88 23.78 -19.94 -1.62
N LEU A 89 24.15 -20.04 -0.34
CA LEU A 89 25.45 -20.56 0.07
C LEU A 89 25.49 -22.09 0.01
N GLY A 90 26.59 -22.63 -0.50
CA GLY A 90 26.96 -24.03 -0.38
C GLY A 90 27.57 -24.36 0.98
N ASN A 91 27.85 -25.64 1.20
CA ASN A 91 28.43 -26.14 2.46
C ASN A 91 29.81 -25.53 2.79
N ASP A 92 30.50 -25.00 1.79
CA ASP A 92 31.81 -24.33 1.88
C ASP A 92 31.70 -22.83 2.18
N GLY A 93 30.50 -22.30 2.41
CA GLY A 93 30.26 -20.88 2.68
C GLY A 93 30.46 -19.97 1.46
N ARG A 94 30.61 -20.55 0.27
CA ARG A 94 30.65 -19.84 -1.01
C ARG A 94 29.32 -19.99 -1.74
N PRO A 95 29.00 -19.15 -2.74
CA PRO A 95 27.82 -19.35 -3.57
C PRO A 95 27.79 -20.77 -4.13
N ALA A 96 26.65 -21.45 -3.97
CA ALA A 96 26.51 -22.82 -4.41
C ALA A 96 26.84 -22.94 -5.91
N PRO A 97 27.60 -23.98 -6.34
CA PRO A 97 28.02 -24.14 -7.73
C PRO A 97 26.83 -24.31 -8.69
N THR A 98 25.68 -24.74 -8.18
CA THR A 98 24.42 -24.86 -8.91
C THR A 98 23.82 -23.50 -9.31
N GLY A 99 24.26 -22.39 -8.71
CA GLY A 99 23.73 -21.06 -8.98
C GLY A 99 22.29 -20.85 -8.49
N GLU A 100 21.84 -21.63 -7.51
CA GLU A 100 20.50 -21.49 -6.93
C GLU A 100 20.34 -20.12 -6.27
N ARG A 101 19.23 -19.43 -6.59
CA ARG A 101 18.90 -18.12 -6.03
C ARG A 101 17.66 -18.23 -5.16
N LEU A 102 17.72 -17.64 -3.98
CA LEU A 102 16.60 -17.51 -3.07
C LEU A 102 15.86 -16.19 -3.34
N TYR A 103 14.60 -16.30 -3.75
CA TYR A 103 13.71 -15.17 -3.96
C TYR A 103 12.82 -14.98 -2.72
N LEU A 104 12.97 -13.85 -2.04
CA LEU A 104 12.23 -13.55 -0.82
C LEU A 104 10.92 -12.80 -1.11
N MET A 105 10.85 -12.11 -2.25
CA MET A 105 9.66 -11.44 -2.75
C MET A 105 9.52 -11.64 -4.26
N ARG A 106 8.27 -11.63 -4.74
CA ARG A 106 7.98 -11.67 -6.19
C ARG A 106 8.07 -10.30 -6.86
N ARG A 107 7.78 -9.24 -6.10
CA ARG A 107 7.88 -7.84 -6.50
C ARG A 107 7.87 -6.95 -5.26
N LEU A 108 8.48 -5.78 -5.35
CA LEU A 108 8.31 -4.74 -4.33
C LEU A 108 6.87 -4.17 -4.35
N PRO A 109 6.19 -4.03 -3.18
CA PRO A 109 4.91 -3.34 -3.12
C PRO A 109 5.08 -1.87 -3.47
N ARG A 110 4.23 -1.36 -4.35
CA ARG A 110 4.21 0.03 -4.76
C ARG A 110 3.64 0.93 -3.66
N ASP A 111 4.14 2.16 -3.57
CA ASP A 111 3.55 3.17 -2.71
C ASP A 111 2.20 3.68 -3.30
N PRO A 112 1.06 3.50 -2.61
CA PRO A 112 -0.25 3.95 -3.08
C PRO A 112 -0.44 5.47 -3.03
N PHE A 113 0.48 6.22 -2.42
CA PHE A 113 0.50 7.69 -2.43
C PHE A 113 1.42 8.27 -3.50
N ALA A 114 2.33 7.48 -4.06
CA ALA A 114 3.22 7.91 -5.13
C ALA A 114 2.48 8.07 -6.47
N ALA A 115 3.01 8.95 -7.33
CA ALA A 115 2.45 9.20 -8.66
C ALA A 115 2.40 7.90 -9.50
N PRO A 116 1.39 7.70 -10.38
CA PRO A 116 1.21 6.52 -11.24
C PRO A 116 2.48 6.07 -11.97
N ALA A 117 3.32 7.02 -12.35
CA ALA A 117 4.53 6.83 -13.12
C ALA A 117 5.79 6.48 -12.29
N GLN A 118 5.70 6.52 -10.96
CA GLN A 118 6.79 6.11 -10.07
C GLN A 118 6.52 4.70 -9.53
N PRO A 119 7.54 3.81 -9.55
CA PRO A 119 7.43 2.44 -9.08
C PRO A 119 7.09 2.35 -7.58
#